data_AF-A0AAN8X4K9-F1
#
_entry.id   AF-A0AAN8X4K9-F1
#
_cell.length_a   1.000
_cell.length_b   1.000
_cell.length_c   1.000
_cell.angle_alpha   90.00
_cell.angle_beta   90.00
_cell.angle_gamma   90.00
#
_symmetry.space_group_name_H-M   'P 1'
#
loop_
_entity.id
_entity.type
_entity.pdbx_description
1 polymer ?
#
loop_
_entity_poly.entity_id
_entity_poly.type
_entity_poly.pdbx_seq_one_letter_code
_entity_poly.pdbx_strand_id
1 'polypeptide(L)'
;EQWWLNMDIPIPSPLIRIEHTSTEEVNSLYLKACLDRLEEIIHYHFRDRSFIVQAVTHTSYSQNRCTDNYQRLEFIGDAVLDYLVTCLIYARHCTSTPGQMTDMRSYFVNNETLARVAIKFGLQRHLLHMAPKLQAAIDKFVILSRHETPRYELITEEEDHSIE
;
A
#
# COMPACT_ATOMS: atom_id res chain seq x y z
N GLU A 1 26.09 -4.35 19.21
CA GLU A 1 24.67 -4.62 18.90
C GLU A 1 24.59 -5.40 17.59
N GLN A 2 24.31 -6.70 17.64
CA GLN A 2 24.21 -7.58 16.46
C GLN A 2 22.73 -7.92 16.20
N TRP A 3 21.90 -6.89 16.06
CA TRP A 3 20.45 -7.07 15.92
C TRP A 3 20.08 -7.89 14.66
N TRP A 4 20.94 -7.91 13.64
CA TRP A 4 20.76 -8.66 12.40
C TRP A 4 21.03 -10.17 12.49
N LEU A 5 21.57 -10.68 13.61
CA LEU A 5 21.84 -12.11 13.76
C LEU A 5 20.61 -12.94 14.18
N ASN A 6 19.53 -12.29 14.61
CA ASN A 6 18.32 -12.96 15.06
C ASN A 6 17.16 -12.55 14.15
N MET A 7 16.85 -13.38 13.15
CA MET A 7 15.74 -13.11 12.22
C MET A 7 14.37 -13.52 12.77
N ASP A 8 14.33 -14.22 13.91
CA ASP A 8 13.09 -14.66 14.56
C ASP A 8 12.47 -13.58 15.48
N ILE A 9 12.74 -12.31 15.21
CA ILE A 9 12.15 -11.21 15.99
C ILE A 9 10.67 -11.08 15.59
N PRO A 10 9.73 -11.26 16.52
CA PRO A 10 8.31 -11.11 16.20
C PRO A 10 8.03 -9.67 15.77
N ILE A 11 7.14 -9.51 14.79
CA ILE A 11 6.69 -8.18 14.37
C ILE A 11 6.01 -7.52 15.58
N PRO A 12 6.47 -6.34 16.01
CA PRO A 12 5.88 -5.66 17.15
C PRO A 12 4.45 -5.24 16.82
N SER A 13 3.58 -5.28 17.84
CA SER A 13 2.21 -4.79 17.68
C SER A 13 2.21 -3.30 17.29
N PRO A 14 1.31 -2.88 16.39
CA PRO A 14 1.03 -1.47 16.06
C PRO A 14 0.61 -0.59 17.25
N LEU A 15 0.18 -1.18 18.37
CA LEU A 15 -0.39 -0.47 19.51
C LEU A 15 0.67 0.33 20.27
N ILE A 16 0.41 1.62 20.50
CA ILE A 16 1.37 2.54 21.14
C ILE A 16 1.47 2.33 22.66
N ARG A 17 0.40 1.89 23.34
CA ARG A 17 0.38 1.70 24.80
C ARG A 17 -0.36 0.43 25.21
N ILE A 18 0.38 -0.57 25.69
CA ILE A 18 -0.16 -1.88 26.10
C ILE A 18 -1.08 -1.77 27.33
N GLU A 19 -0.94 -0.73 28.17
CA GLU A 19 -1.63 -0.66 29.48
C GLU A 19 -3.04 -0.04 29.43
N HIS A 20 -3.36 0.80 28.42
CA HIS A 20 -4.66 1.51 28.37
C HIS A 20 -5.23 1.75 26.96
N THR A 21 -4.48 1.52 25.89
CA THR A 21 -5.04 1.56 24.54
C THR A 21 -5.82 0.29 24.33
N SER A 22 -7.11 0.39 24.54
CA SER A 22 -7.97 -0.75 24.64
C SER A 22 -8.33 -1.23 23.22
N THR A 23 -8.43 -2.54 23.02
CA THR A 23 -8.88 -3.15 21.75
C THR A 23 -10.21 -2.54 21.27
N GLU A 24 -10.99 -1.96 22.17
CA GLU A 24 -12.20 -1.17 21.90
C GLU A 24 -11.93 0.11 21.10
N GLU A 25 -10.83 0.84 21.32
CA GLU A 25 -10.50 2.04 20.51
C GLU A 25 -10.22 1.65 19.05
N VAL A 26 -9.44 0.58 18.86
CA VAL A 26 -9.16 0.01 17.52
C VAL A 26 -10.46 -0.42 16.85
N ASN A 27 -11.31 -1.16 17.56
CA ASN A 27 -12.60 -1.61 17.03
C ASN A 27 -13.54 -0.43 16.73
N SER A 28 -13.55 0.60 17.56
CA SER A 28 -14.34 1.82 17.36
C SER A 28 -13.91 2.54 16.08
N LEU A 29 -12.60 2.74 15.87
CA LEU A 29 -12.06 3.33 14.64
C LEU A 29 -12.33 2.46 13.42
N TYR A 30 -12.11 1.14 13.54
CA TYR A 30 -12.38 0.17 12.47
C TYR A 30 -13.83 0.26 11.98
N LEU A 31 -14.80 0.27 12.91
CA LEU A 31 -16.22 0.38 12.58
C LEU A 31 -16.59 1.77 12.03
N LYS A 32 -16.10 2.84 12.66
CA LYS A 32 -16.35 4.23 12.24
C LYS A 32 -15.85 4.50 10.82
N ALA A 33 -14.69 3.94 10.46
CA ALA A 33 -14.09 4.06 9.13
C ALA A 33 -14.60 3.01 8.14
N CYS A 34 -15.45 2.07 8.57
CA CYS A 34 -15.96 0.95 7.77
C CYS A 34 -14.83 0.19 7.05
N LEU A 35 -13.81 -0.21 7.83
CA LEU A 35 -12.64 -0.92 7.30
C LEU A 35 -12.95 -2.37 6.92
N ASP A 36 -14.10 -2.91 7.34
CA ASP A 36 -14.67 -4.15 6.84
C ASP A 36 -14.81 -4.11 5.30
N ARG A 37 -15.29 -2.99 4.74
CA ARG A 37 -15.37 -2.84 3.28
C ARG A 37 -14.01 -2.83 2.61
N LEU A 38 -12.99 -2.30 3.28
CA LEU A 38 -11.62 -2.31 2.75
C LEU A 38 -11.06 -3.73 2.72
N GLU A 39 -11.29 -4.53 3.78
CA GLU A 39 -10.92 -5.95 3.81
C GLU A 39 -11.56 -6.76 2.68
N GLU A 40 -12.83 -6.47 2.34
CA GLU A 40 -13.50 -7.07 1.19
C GLU A 40 -12.87 -6.66 -0.15
N ILE A 41 -12.48 -5.39 -0.31
CA ILE A 41 -11.83 -4.89 -1.54
C ILE A 41 -10.48 -5.57 -1.77
N ILE A 42 -9.70 -5.80 -0.70
CA ILE A 42 -8.37 -6.42 -0.79
C ILE A 42 -8.42 -7.95 -0.66
N HIS A 43 -9.61 -8.52 -0.44
CA HIS A 43 -9.83 -9.95 -0.19
C HIS A 43 -8.94 -10.53 0.92
N TYR A 44 -8.75 -9.77 2.00
CA TYR A 44 -7.92 -10.16 3.14
C TYR A 44 -8.50 -9.61 4.45
N HIS A 45 -8.72 -10.52 5.40
CA HIS A 45 -9.11 -10.17 6.77
C HIS A 45 -7.90 -10.17 7.70
N PHE A 46 -7.68 -9.05 8.37
CA PHE A 46 -6.61 -8.89 9.33
C PHE A 46 -6.91 -9.68 10.61
N ARG A 47 -5.95 -10.54 11.01
CA ARG A 47 -6.00 -11.22 12.32
C ARG A 47 -5.94 -10.22 13.48
N ASP A 48 -5.14 -9.17 13.31
CA ASP A 48 -5.05 -8.05 14.24
C ASP A 48 -5.44 -6.76 13.50
N ARG A 49 -6.61 -6.22 13.85
CA ARG A 49 -7.19 -5.00 13.24
C ARG A 49 -6.36 -3.75 13.47
N SER A 50 -5.43 -3.76 14.43
CA SER A 50 -4.56 -2.61 14.65
C SER A 50 -3.67 -2.33 13.42
N PHE A 51 -3.32 -3.35 12.64
CA PHE A 51 -2.54 -3.16 11.40
C PHE A 51 -3.32 -2.42 10.31
N ILE A 52 -4.59 -2.80 10.05
CA ILE A 52 -5.37 -2.09 9.03
C ILE A 52 -5.68 -0.66 9.47
N VAL A 53 -5.94 -0.43 10.76
CA VAL A 53 -6.10 0.92 11.32
C VAL A 53 -4.82 1.75 11.15
N GLN A 54 -3.65 1.19 11.48
CA GLN A 54 -2.37 1.86 11.27
C GLN A 54 -2.13 2.17 9.79
N ALA A 55 -2.35 1.19 8.91
CA ALA A 55 -2.06 1.28 7.48
C ALA A 55 -2.86 2.39 6.77
N VAL A 56 -4.06 2.70 7.26
CA VAL A 56 -4.90 3.78 6.69
C VAL A 56 -4.79 5.10 7.46
N THR A 57 -3.97 5.19 8.50
CA THR A 57 -3.84 6.40 9.32
C THR A 57 -2.71 7.30 8.83
N HIS A 58 -3.07 8.45 8.24
CA HIS A 58 -2.12 9.49 7.88
C HIS A 58 -1.65 10.27 9.12
N THR A 59 -0.44 10.83 9.08
CA THR A 59 0.19 11.61 10.19
C THR A 59 -0.66 12.78 10.69
N SER A 60 -1.53 13.34 9.86
CA SER A 60 -2.45 14.44 10.24
C SER A 60 -3.69 13.98 11.00
N TYR A 61 -3.94 12.67 11.14
CA TYR A 61 -5.15 12.13 11.77
C TYR A 61 -5.00 11.99 13.28
N SER A 62 -5.15 13.09 14.01
CA SER A 62 -4.99 13.15 15.47
C SER A 62 -6.05 12.42 16.29
N GLN A 63 -7.10 11.90 15.64
CA GLN A 63 -8.14 11.10 16.30
C GLN A 63 -7.68 9.67 16.59
N ASN A 64 -6.70 9.15 15.84
CA ASN A 64 -6.09 7.87 16.16
C ASN A 64 -5.09 8.06 17.32
N ARG A 65 -5.41 7.47 18.47
CA ARG A 65 -4.56 7.43 19.66
C ARG A 65 -4.10 6.02 20.00
N CYS A 66 -4.54 5.03 19.22
CA CYS A 66 -4.32 3.63 19.51
C CYS A 66 -3.13 3.03 18.76
N THR A 67 -2.89 3.46 17.52
CA THR A 67 -1.77 2.99 16.71
C THR A 67 -0.93 4.16 16.24
N ASP A 68 0.27 3.85 15.74
CA ASP A 68 1.06 4.81 14.98
C ASP A 68 0.37 5.12 13.63
N ASN A 69 0.99 6.01 12.85
CA ASN A 69 0.64 6.27 11.47
C ASN A 69 1.26 5.23 10.52
N TYR A 70 0.90 5.29 9.24
CA TYR A 70 1.28 4.28 8.26
C TYR A 70 2.79 4.24 7.92
N GLN A 71 3.59 5.26 8.23
CA GLN A 71 4.95 5.43 7.68
C GLN A 71 5.90 4.26 7.95
N ARG A 72 5.77 3.62 9.12
CA ARG A 72 6.57 2.42 9.43
C ARG A 72 6.16 1.20 8.62
N LEU A 73 4.86 1.06 8.33
CA LEU A 73 4.35 0.00 7.46
C LEU A 73 4.69 0.27 6.00
N GLU A 74 4.64 1.54 5.56
CA GLU A 74 5.11 1.99 4.23
C GLU A 74 6.58 1.61 4.01
N PHE A 75 7.46 1.91 4.99
CA PHE A 75 8.88 1.56 4.89
C PHE A 75 9.14 0.06 4.61
N ILE A 76 8.40 -0.83 5.26
CA ILE A 76 8.52 -2.29 5.01
C ILE A 76 7.80 -2.67 3.73
N GLY A 77 6.62 -2.09 3.49
CA GLY A 77 5.79 -2.34 2.32
C GLY A 77 6.50 -2.04 1.00
N ASP A 78 7.29 -0.96 0.95
CA ASP A 78 8.09 -0.58 -0.22
C ASP A 78 9.08 -1.68 -0.60
N ALA A 79 9.83 -2.21 0.39
CA ALA A 79 10.78 -3.30 0.15
C ALA A 79 10.08 -4.60 -0.27
N VAL A 80 8.91 -4.90 0.32
CA VAL A 80 8.11 -6.08 -0.04
C VAL A 80 7.59 -5.97 -1.47
N LEU A 81 7.02 -4.83 -1.86
CA LEU A 81 6.53 -4.59 -3.21
C LEU A 81 7.65 -4.63 -4.24
N ASP A 82 8.79 -4.00 -3.94
CA ASP A 82 9.96 -4.01 -4.82
C ASP A 82 10.46 -5.44 -5.07
N TYR A 83 10.54 -6.25 -4.02
CA TYR A 83 10.92 -7.66 -4.13
C TYR A 83 9.93 -8.48 -4.98
N LEU A 84 8.63 -8.39 -4.67
CA LEU A 84 7.61 -9.17 -5.39
C LEU A 84 7.56 -8.81 -6.88
N VAL A 85 7.62 -7.53 -7.21
CA VAL A 85 7.65 -7.07 -8.60
C VAL A 85 8.95 -7.48 -9.29
N THR A 86 10.09 -7.38 -8.62
CA THR A 86 11.38 -7.87 -9.15
C THR A 86 11.30 -9.35 -9.48
N CYS A 87 10.74 -10.17 -8.60
CA CYS A 87 10.55 -11.61 -8.85
C CYS A 87 9.64 -11.88 -10.05
N LEU A 88 8.54 -11.13 -10.20
CA LEU A 88 7.64 -11.26 -11.34
C LEU A 88 8.32 -10.87 -12.66
N ILE A 89 9.07 -9.77 -12.68
CA ILE A 89 9.83 -9.34 -13.85
C ILE A 89 10.85 -10.40 -14.24
N TYR A 90 11.63 -10.89 -13.27
CA TYR A 90 12.63 -11.92 -13.50
C TYR A 90 12.03 -13.22 -14.07
N ALA A 91 10.88 -13.63 -13.53
CA ALA A 91 10.20 -14.86 -13.95
C ALA A 91 9.52 -14.76 -15.32
N ARG A 92 9.03 -13.58 -15.72
CA ARG A 92 8.29 -13.38 -16.98
C ARG A 92 9.16 -12.90 -18.13
N HIS A 93 10.21 -12.13 -17.84
CA HIS A 93 11.08 -11.53 -18.85
C HIS A 93 12.50 -12.11 -18.80
N CYS A 94 12.61 -13.44 -18.91
CA CYS A 94 13.89 -14.15 -18.72
C CYS A 94 14.97 -13.80 -19.76
N THR A 95 14.60 -13.18 -20.88
CA THR A 95 15.51 -12.73 -21.94
C THR A 95 15.90 -11.25 -21.83
N SER A 96 15.28 -10.50 -20.92
CA SER A 96 15.59 -9.08 -20.73
C SER A 96 16.95 -8.87 -20.08
N THR A 97 17.62 -7.80 -20.50
CA THR A 97 18.87 -7.36 -19.89
C THR A 97 18.61 -6.79 -18.48
N PRO A 98 19.63 -6.76 -17.59
CA PRO A 98 19.50 -6.14 -16.27
C PRO A 98 19.02 -4.68 -16.31
N GLY A 99 19.41 -3.92 -17.34
CA GLY A 99 18.95 -2.55 -17.56
C GLY A 99 17.45 -2.49 -17.82
N GLN A 100 16.94 -3.28 -18.77
CA GLN A 100 15.51 -3.37 -19.07
C GLN A 100 14.69 -3.81 -17.85
N MET A 101 15.17 -4.79 -17.08
CA MET A 101 14.49 -5.21 -15.84
C MET A 101 14.42 -4.09 -14.81
N THR A 102 15.49 -3.28 -14.71
CA THR A 102 15.53 -2.11 -13.80
C THR A 102 14.55 -1.03 -14.26
N ASP A 103 14.44 -0.79 -15.57
CA ASP A 103 13.50 0.17 -16.14
C ASP A 103 12.04 -0.27 -15.91
N MET A 104 11.74 -1.55 -16.18
CA MET A 104 10.43 -2.14 -15.89
C MET A 104 10.08 -2.03 -14.40
N ARG A 105 11.01 -2.38 -13.51
CA ARG A 105 10.78 -2.28 -12.07
C ARG A 105 10.49 -0.85 -11.63
N SER A 106 11.26 0.11 -12.13
CA SER A 106 11.05 1.53 -11.84
C SER A 106 9.73 2.05 -12.39
N TYR A 107 9.25 1.47 -13.49
CA TYR A 107 7.94 1.76 -14.07
C TYR A 107 6.78 1.19 -13.24
N PHE A 108 6.89 -0.06 -12.77
CA PHE A 108 5.82 -0.69 -11.99
C PHE A 108 5.79 -0.27 -10.51
N VAL A 109 6.96 -0.02 -9.92
CA VAL A 109 7.13 0.35 -8.51
C VAL A 109 7.54 1.82 -8.42
N ASN A 110 6.56 2.70 -8.57
CA ASN A 110 6.72 4.12 -8.28
C ASN A 110 5.43 4.72 -7.70
N ASN A 111 5.57 5.85 -7.01
CA ASN A 111 4.48 6.49 -6.28
C ASN A 111 3.26 6.80 -7.17
N GLU A 112 3.49 7.23 -8.41
CA GLU A 112 2.39 7.55 -9.32
C GLU A 112 1.60 6.30 -9.73
N THR A 113 2.29 5.23 -10.09
CA THR A 113 1.70 3.95 -10.48
C THR A 113 0.94 3.33 -9.31
N LEU A 114 1.54 3.32 -8.12
CA LEU A 114 0.89 2.84 -6.90
C LEU A 114 -0.34 3.69 -6.54
N ALA A 115 -0.27 5.02 -6.69
CA ALA A 115 -1.42 5.90 -6.46
C ALA A 115 -2.57 5.63 -7.44
N ARG A 116 -2.27 5.36 -8.72
CA ARG A 116 -3.29 4.97 -9.73
C ARG A 116 -3.94 3.65 -9.36
N VAL A 117 -3.16 2.67 -8.93
CA VAL A 117 -3.67 1.37 -8.44
C VAL A 117 -4.56 1.60 -7.22
N ALA A 118 -4.13 2.40 -6.24
CA ALA A 118 -4.94 2.73 -5.07
C ALA A 118 -6.29 3.36 -5.45
N ILE A 119 -6.30 4.27 -6.44
CA ILE A 119 -7.54 4.87 -6.95
C ILE A 119 -8.43 3.87 -7.68
N LYS A 120 -7.84 3.01 -8.52
CA LYS A 120 -8.55 1.98 -9.27
C LYS A 120 -9.33 1.05 -8.33
N PHE A 121 -8.73 0.67 -7.20
CA PHE A 121 -9.37 -0.14 -6.17
C PHE A 121 -10.18 0.67 -5.14
N GLY A 122 -10.19 2.01 -5.22
CA GLY A 122 -10.97 2.86 -4.31
C GLY A 122 -10.37 3.00 -2.91
N LEU A 123 -9.10 2.63 -2.69
CA LEU A 123 -8.43 2.62 -1.39
C LEU A 123 -8.32 4.01 -0.78
N GLN A 124 -8.17 5.05 -1.60
CA GLN A 124 -8.10 6.45 -1.16
C GLN A 124 -9.32 6.89 -0.34
N ARG A 125 -10.47 6.24 -0.50
CA ARG A 125 -11.70 6.55 0.24
C ARG A 125 -11.65 6.09 1.70
N HIS A 126 -10.70 5.21 2.03
CA HIS A 126 -10.51 4.67 3.37
C HIS A 126 -9.36 5.32 4.13
N LEU A 127 -8.63 6.25 3.50
CA LEU A 127 -7.54 6.98 4.14
C LEU A 127 -8.07 7.92 5.22
N LEU A 128 -7.61 7.74 6.45
CA LEU A 128 -7.92 8.60 7.58
C LEU A 128 -6.93 9.76 7.63
N HIS A 129 -7.40 10.97 7.37
CA HIS A 129 -6.59 12.20 7.46
C HIS A 129 -7.44 13.41 7.85
N MET A 130 -6.79 14.45 8.38
CA MET A 130 -7.40 15.76 8.63
C MET A 130 -6.64 16.88 7.91
N ALA A 131 -6.17 16.58 6.69
CA ALA A 131 -5.42 17.50 5.84
C ALA A 131 -6.23 17.94 4.59
N PRO A 132 -6.80 19.16 4.56
CA PRO A 132 -7.60 19.64 3.41
C PRO A 132 -6.80 19.74 2.11
N LYS A 133 -5.52 20.14 2.20
CA LYS A 133 -4.62 20.21 1.03
C LYS A 133 -4.40 18.83 0.41
N LEU A 134 -4.31 17.79 1.24
CA LEU A 134 -4.20 16.40 0.78
C LEU A 134 -5.49 15.97 0.09
N GLN A 135 -6.65 16.27 0.67
CA GLN A 135 -7.94 15.96 0.03
C GLN A 135 -8.04 16.58 -1.37
N ALA A 136 -7.73 17.87 -1.51
CA ALA A 136 -7.77 18.55 -2.80
C ALA A 136 -6.81 17.93 -3.83
N ALA A 137 -5.64 17.47 -3.39
CA ALA A 137 -4.69 16.77 -4.24
C ALA A 137 -5.23 15.39 -4.69
N ILE A 138 -5.81 14.62 -3.76
CA ILE A 138 -6.46 13.33 -4.05
C ILE A 138 -7.59 13.53 -5.06
N ASP A 139 -8.48 14.50 -4.83
CA ASP A 139 -9.63 14.77 -5.71
C ASP A 139 -9.18 15.13 -7.13
N LYS A 140 -8.17 15.99 -7.25
CA LYS A 140 -7.56 16.34 -8.53
C LYS A 140 -6.98 15.11 -9.22
N PHE A 141 -6.26 14.26 -8.48
CA PHE A 141 -5.63 13.06 -9.04
C PHE A 141 -6.65 11.99 -9.45
N VAL A 142 -7.77 11.86 -8.73
CA VAL A 142 -8.90 11.01 -9.11
C VAL A 142 -9.54 11.46 -10.44
N ILE A 143 -9.69 12.77 -10.65
CA ILE A 143 -10.21 13.30 -11.91
C ILE A 143 -9.25 12.98 -13.05
N LEU A 144 -7.95 13.24 -12.88
CA LEU A 144 -6.93 12.95 -13.89
C LEU A 144 -6.88 11.45 -14.25
N SER A 145 -6.92 10.58 -13.24
CA SER A 145 -6.82 9.13 -13.43
C SER A 145 -8.02 8.52 -14.19
N ARG A 146 -9.18 9.19 -14.24
CA ARG A 146 -10.36 8.72 -15.00
C ARG A 146 -10.28 9.01 -16.50
N HIS A 147 -9.46 9.97 -16.89
CA HIS A 147 -9.34 10.41 -18.29
C HIS A 147 -8.15 9.81 -19.03
N GLU A 148 -7.31 9.05 -18.33
CA GLU A 148 -6.15 8.40 -18.91
C GLU A 148 -6.39 6.90 -19.05
N THR A 149 -6.22 6.38 -20.27
CA THR A 149 -6.12 4.94 -20.50
C THR A 149 -4.91 4.40 -19.73
N PRO A 150 -5.04 3.29 -18.98
CA PRO A 150 -3.95 2.80 -18.17
C PRO A 150 -2.77 2.36 -19.04
N ARG A 151 -1.62 3.02 -18.88
CA ARG A 151 -0.42 2.73 -19.69
C ARG A 151 0.13 1.31 -19.48
N TYR A 152 -0.27 0.61 -18.41
CA TYR A 152 0.12 -0.79 -18.19
C TYR A 152 -0.55 -1.78 -19.16
N GLU A 153 -1.70 -1.45 -19.76
CA GLU A 153 -2.39 -2.32 -20.74
C GLU A 153 -1.64 -2.36 -22.07
N LEU A 154 -0.92 -1.28 -22.39
CA LEU A 154 -0.11 -1.18 -23.61
C LEU A 154 1.09 -2.13 -23.58
N ILE A 155 1.64 -2.44 -22.41
CA ILE A 155 2.78 -3.35 -22.28
C ILE A 155 2.34 -4.81 -22.49
N THR A 156 1.11 -5.16 -22.10
CA THR A 156 0.59 -6.52 -22.30
C THR A 156 0.18 -6.80 -23.75
N GLU A 157 -0.20 -5.78 -24.52
CA GLU A 157 -0.63 -5.94 -25.91
C GLU A 157 0.52 -5.88 -26.93
N GLU A 158 1.62 -5.18 -26.64
CA GLU A 158 2.75 -5.07 -27.58
C GLU A 158 3.63 -6.34 -27.67
N GLU A 159 3.58 -7.25 -26.68
CA GLU A 159 4.48 -8.41 -26.63
C GLU A 159 3.87 -9.73 -27.13
N ASP A 160 2.54 -9.82 -27.31
CA ASP A 160 1.88 -11.06 -27.77
C ASP A 160 1.94 -11.24 -29.31
N HIS A 161 2.42 -10.23 -30.05
CA HIS A 161 2.56 -10.27 -31.52
C HIS A 161 3.97 -10.61 -32.03
N SER A 162 4.89 -11.04 -31.16
CA SER A 162 6.27 -11.38 -31.54
C SER A 162 6.58 -12.88 -31.54
N ILE A 163 5.59 -13.75 -31.41
CA ILE A 163 5.73 -15.21 -31.54
C ILE A 163 4.78 -15.73 -32.63
N GLU A 164 5.13 -15.46 -33.89
CA GLU A 164 4.83 -16.33 -35.03
C GLU A 164 6.08 -16.45 -35.93
#